data_AF-T0ZZX0-F1
#
_entry.id   AF-T0ZZX0-F1
#
_cell.length_a   1.000
_cell.length_b   1.000
_cell.length_c   1.000
_cell.angle_alpha   90.00
_cell.angle_beta   90.00
_cell.angle_gamma   90.00
#
_symmetry.space_group_name_H-M   'P 1'
#
loop_
_entity.id
_entity.type
_entity.pdbx_description
1 polymer ?
#
loop_
_entity_poly.entity_id
_entity_poly.type
_entity_poly.pdbx_seq_one_letter_code
_entity_poly.pdbx_strand_id
1 'polypeptide(L)'
;MLAKVESGSVVPNYNIAKRLFERLEELEHSKEKSAAQVMHRKVVGLKSTDTVGRMTLIAKREGISQFPVYEGKAIIGSITTKDVMDTDKDKNIGSIAKAPFPTISENVPISTVKALLKSSAAVLVMRGSKVVGIITPEDTI
;
A
#
# COMPACT_ATOMS: atom_id res chain seq x y z
N MET A 1 39.75 1.73 -0.48
CA MET A 1 39.32 0.60 -1.33
C MET A 1 38.20 1.04 -2.28
N LEU A 2 37.11 1.65 -1.80
CA LEU A 2 36.04 2.24 -2.63
C LEU A 2 36.56 3.15 -3.76
N ALA A 3 37.40 4.15 -3.44
CA ALA A 3 37.99 5.04 -4.45
C ALA A 3 38.81 4.32 -5.53
N LYS A 4 39.36 3.13 -5.24
CA LYS A 4 40.08 2.29 -6.22
C LYS A 4 39.15 1.46 -7.11
N VAL A 5 37.95 1.15 -6.62
CA VAL A 5 36.89 0.49 -7.39
C VAL A 5 36.22 1.52 -8.31
N GLU A 6 35.91 2.71 -7.79
CA GLU A 6 35.33 3.81 -8.58
C GLU A 6 36.26 4.30 -9.69
N SER A 7 37.58 4.31 -9.46
CA SER A 7 38.57 4.65 -10.48
C SER A 7 38.86 3.52 -11.47
N GLY A 8 38.17 2.37 -11.37
CA GLY A 8 38.40 1.18 -12.19
C GLY A 8 39.74 0.49 -11.97
N SER A 9 40.52 0.93 -10.97
CA SER A 9 41.88 0.46 -10.72
C SER A 9 41.95 -0.88 -9.98
N VAL A 10 40.81 -1.35 -9.45
CA VAL A 10 40.67 -2.67 -8.82
C VAL A 10 39.27 -3.22 -9.16
N VAL A 11 39.22 -4.45 -9.68
CA VAL A 11 37.96 -5.19 -9.84
C VAL A 11 37.75 -6.04 -8.59
N PRO A 12 36.75 -5.75 -7.74
CA PRO A 12 36.45 -6.57 -6.58
C PRO A 12 35.93 -7.94 -7.04
N ASN A 13 36.32 -8.99 -6.33
CA ASN A 13 35.70 -10.30 -6.54
C ASN A 13 34.24 -10.28 -6.08
N TYR A 14 33.46 -11.27 -6.52
CA TYR A 14 32.02 -11.36 -6.24
C TYR A 14 31.70 -11.22 -4.74
N ASN A 15 32.48 -11.84 -3.86
CA ASN A 15 32.24 -11.80 -2.41
C ASN A 15 32.42 -10.40 -1.82
N ILE A 16 33.42 -9.64 -2.29
CA ILE A 16 33.63 -8.25 -1.87
C ILE A 16 32.52 -7.35 -2.43
N ALA A 17 32.14 -7.54 -3.69
CA ALA A 17 31.05 -6.78 -4.31
C ALA A 17 29.70 -7.04 -3.59
N LYS A 18 29.37 -8.31 -3.33
CA LYS A 18 28.15 -8.70 -2.60
C LYS A 18 28.10 -8.07 -1.21
N ARG A 19 29.18 -8.16 -0.43
CA ARG A 19 29.24 -7.54 0.91
C ARG A 19 29.11 -6.03 0.86
N LEU A 20 29.66 -5.38 -0.16
CA LEU A 20 29.49 -3.93 -0.34
C LEU A 20 28.02 -3.59 -0.60
N PHE A 21 27.34 -4.32 -1.51
CA PHE A 21 25.91 -4.13 -1.78
C PHE A 21 25.04 -4.37 -0.54
N GLU A 22 25.25 -5.47 0.19
CA GLU A 22 24.50 -5.77 1.42
C GLU A 22 24.66 -4.65 2.47
N ARG A 23 25.87 -4.10 2.63
CA ARG A 23 26.12 -2.97 3.54
C ARG A 23 25.45 -1.68 3.08
N LEU A 24 25.40 -1.43 1.77
CA LEU A 24 24.71 -0.27 1.23
C LEU A 24 23.19 -0.40 1.41
N GLU A 25 22.62 -1.57 1.16
CA GLU A 25 21.20 -1.86 1.42
C GLU A 25 20.86 -1.70 2.91
N GLU A 26 21.67 -2.24 3.83
CA GLU A 26 21.46 -2.07 5.27
C GLU A 26 21.43 -0.59 5.68
N LEU A 27 22.34 0.22 5.12
CA LEU A 27 22.42 1.65 5.39
C LEU A 27 21.22 2.41 4.82
N GLU A 28 20.74 2.06 3.62
CA GLU A 28 19.55 2.64 3.01
C GLU A 28 18.29 2.35 3.85
N HIS A 29 18.08 1.09 4.25
CA HIS A 29 16.88 0.68 4.99
C HIS A 29 16.86 1.18 6.44
N SER A 30 18.03 1.38 7.07
CA SER A 30 18.12 1.84 8.48
C SER A 30 17.49 3.22 8.74
N LYS A 31 17.29 4.04 7.69
CA LYS A 31 16.70 5.38 7.77
C LYS A 31 15.26 5.44 7.24
N GLU A 32 14.74 4.33 6.72
CA GLU A 32 13.41 4.34 6.13
C GLU A 32 12.32 4.47 7.20
N LYS A 33 11.29 5.24 6.87
CA LYS A 33 10.05 5.25 7.64
C LYS A 33 9.38 3.87 7.51
N SER A 34 8.78 3.42 8.60
CA SER A 34 7.87 2.27 8.61
C SER A 34 6.49 2.66 8.07
N ALA A 35 5.71 1.66 7.66
CA ALA A 35 4.32 1.82 7.26
C ALA A 35 3.48 2.54 8.32
N ALA A 36 3.69 2.22 9.61
CA ALA A 36 3.01 2.87 10.74
C ALA A 36 3.20 4.40 10.78
N GLN A 37 4.35 4.89 10.31
CA GLN A 37 4.71 6.31 10.32
C GLN A 37 4.14 7.09 9.14
N VAL A 38 3.71 6.39 8.08
CA VAL A 38 3.19 7.01 6.84
C VAL A 38 1.68 6.82 6.69
N MET A 39 1.12 5.73 7.23
CA MET A 39 -0.29 5.38 7.02
C MET A 39 -1.29 6.43 7.54
N HIS A 40 -2.42 6.49 6.84
CA HIS A 40 -3.64 7.09 7.36
C HIS A 40 -4.34 6.12 8.31
N ARG A 41 -4.51 6.53 9.57
CA ARG A 41 -5.15 5.70 10.62
C ARG A 41 -6.65 5.53 10.44
N LYS A 42 -7.31 6.47 9.75
CA LYS A 42 -8.75 6.41 9.51
C LYS A 42 -9.02 5.58 8.26
N VAL A 43 -9.39 4.32 8.44
CA VAL A 43 -9.80 3.44 7.34
C VAL A 43 -11.32 3.40 7.26
N VAL A 44 -11.87 3.94 6.19
CA VAL A 44 -13.31 3.89 5.90
C VAL A 44 -13.58 2.68 5.02
N GLY A 45 -14.26 1.67 5.56
CA GLY A 45 -14.71 0.50 4.82
C GLY A 45 -16.16 0.62 4.35
N LEU A 46 -16.48 -0.08 3.27
CA LEU A 46 -17.85 -0.26 2.77
C LEU A 46 -18.33 -1.69 3.04
N LYS A 47 -19.63 -1.87 3.19
CA LYS A 47 -20.25 -3.21 3.20
C LYS A 47 -20.49 -3.68 1.77
N SER A 48 -20.48 -4.99 1.53
CA SER A 48 -20.87 -5.59 0.24
C SER A 48 -22.28 -5.16 -0.21
N THR A 49 -23.17 -4.88 0.75
CA THR A 49 -24.55 -4.42 0.54
C THR A 49 -24.69 -2.90 0.41
N ASP A 50 -23.61 -2.12 0.57
CA ASP A 50 -23.68 -0.68 0.29
C ASP A 50 -23.88 -0.45 -1.22
N THR A 51 -24.42 0.71 -1.58
CA THR A 51 -24.62 1.09 -2.99
C THR A 51 -23.49 2.01 -3.48
N VAL A 52 -23.32 2.06 -4.81
CA VAL A 52 -22.39 3.00 -5.46
C VAL A 52 -22.73 4.46 -5.13
N GLY A 53 -24.02 4.82 -5.07
CA GLY A 53 -24.47 6.14 -4.66
C GLY A 53 -24.00 6.51 -3.25
N ARG A 54 -24.11 5.57 -2.29
CA ARG A 54 -23.61 5.77 -0.92
C ARG A 54 -22.09 5.92 -0.89
N MET A 55 -21.37 5.08 -1.62
CA MET A 55 -19.91 5.17 -1.74
C MET A 55 -19.46 6.54 -2.26
N THR A 56 -20.05 7.03 -3.35
CA THR A 56 -19.66 8.32 -3.97
C THR A 56 -19.92 9.51 -3.04
N LEU A 57 -21.00 9.47 -2.24
CA LEU A 57 -21.26 10.47 -1.20
C LEU A 57 -20.19 10.45 -0.11
N ILE A 58 -19.80 9.26 0.37
CA ILE A 58 -18.75 9.11 1.38
C ILE A 58 -17.41 9.61 0.83
N ALA A 59 -17.05 9.20 -0.38
CA ALA A 59 -15.82 9.64 -1.06
C ALA A 59 -15.72 11.17 -1.12
N LYS A 60 -16.80 11.84 -1.54
CA LYS A 60 -16.85 13.30 -1.61
C LYS A 60 -16.75 13.97 -0.23
N ARG A 61 -17.43 13.43 0.77
CA ARG A 61 -17.44 14.00 2.13
C ARG A 61 -16.09 13.86 2.82
N GLU A 62 -15.45 12.72 2.66
CA GLU A 62 -14.22 12.36 3.37
C GLU A 62 -12.95 12.66 2.57
N GLY A 63 -13.07 12.98 1.27
CA GLY A 63 -11.92 13.26 0.40
C GLY A 63 -11.09 12.02 0.09
N ILE A 64 -11.68 10.82 0.12
CA ILE A 64 -11.00 9.54 -0.09
C ILE A 64 -11.53 8.80 -1.32
N SER A 65 -10.68 8.00 -1.95
CA SER A 65 -11.01 7.33 -3.21
C SER A 65 -10.87 5.81 -3.18
N GLN A 66 -10.39 5.23 -2.08
CA GLN A 66 -10.06 3.82 -1.95
C GLN A 66 -10.78 3.24 -0.72
N PHE A 67 -11.48 2.12 -0.92
CA PHE A 67 -12.31 1.52 0.11
C PHE A 67 -12.08 0.01 0.18
N PRO A 68 -11.66 -0.53 1.35
CA PRO A 68 -11.83 -1.95 1.61
C PRO A 68 -13.32 -2.30 1.71
N VAL A 69 -13.70 -3.44 1.11
CA VAL A 69 -15.07 -3.95 1.09
C VAL A 69 -15.18 -5.12 2.06
N TYR A 70 -16.16 -5.02 2.97
CA TYR A 70 -16.37 -5.96 4.05
C TYR A 70 -17.65 -6.77 3.87
N GLU A 71 -17.59 -8.02 4.30
CA GLU A 71 -18.74 -8.85 4.64
C GLU A 71 -18.62 -9.26 6.11
N GLY A 72 -19.50 -8.70 6.95
CA GLY A 72 -19.35 -8.79 8.40
C GLY A 72 -18.03 -8.16 8.86
N LYS A 73 -17.10 -9.00 9.34
CA LYS A 73 -15.76 -8.59 9.80
C LYS A 73 -14.65 -8.93 8.80
N ALA A 74 -14.95 -9.69 7.75
CA ALA A 74 -13.98 -10.14 6.76
C ALA A 74 -13.86 -9.12 5.63
N ILE A 75 -12.64 -8.87 5.15
CA ILE A 75 -12.40 -8.09 3.93
C ILE A 75 -12.54 -9.06 2.77
N ILE A 76 -13.55 -8.84 1.94
CA ILE A 76 -13.82 -9.69 0.77
C ILE A 76 -13.31 -9.06 -0.53
N GLY A 77 -13.02 -7.75 -0.52
CA GLY A 77 -12.62 -7.05 -1.72
C GLY A 77 -12.12 -5.64 -1.47
N SER A 78 -11.91 -4.94 -2.57
CA SER A 78 -11.61 -3.52 -2.58
C SER A 78 -12.34 -2.82 -3.72
N ILE A 79 -12.54 -1.51 -3.59
CA ILE A 79 -13.13 -0.70 -4.65
C ILE A 79 -12.60 0.73 -4.59
N THR A 80 -12.48 1.35 -5.76
CA THR A 80 -12.06 2.74 -5.92
C THR A 80 -13.12 3.58 -6.62
N THR A 81 -13.07 4.90 -6.46
CA THR A 81 -13.96 5.82 -7.19
C THR A 81 -13.82 5.68 -8.71
N LYS A 82 -12.64 5.27 -9.19
CA LYS A 82 -12.39 4.97 -10.61
C LYS A 82 -13.16 3.75 -11.10
N ASP A 83 -13.37 2.75 -10.24
CA ASP A 83 -14.05 1.50 -10.61
C ASP A 83 -15.55 1.68 -10.86
N VAL A 84 -16.13 2.79 -10.39
CA VAL A 84 -17.58 3.01 -10.37
C VAL A 84 -18.03 4.21 -11.21
N MET A 85 -17.13 4.86 -11.97
CA MET A 85 -17.46 6.08 -12.72
C MET A 85 -18.66 5.91 -13.66
N ASP A 86 -18.75 4.77 -14.33
CA ASP A 86 -19.82 4.47 -15.31
C ASP A 86 -20.82 3.42 -14.77
N THR A 87 -20.94 3.30 -13.45
CA THR A 87 -21.81 2.31 -12.81
C THR A 87 -23.09 2.95 -12.27
N ASP A 88 -24.20 2.22 -12.36
CA ASP A 88 -25.47 2.61 -11.75
C ASP A 88 -25.31 2.83 -10.22
N LYS A 89 -25.86 3.94 -9.73
CA LYS A 89 -25.79 4.34 -8.32
C LYS A 89 -26.49 3.36 -7.38
N ASP A 90 -27.49 2.63 -7.86
CA ASP A 90 -28.25 1.68 -7.04
C ASP A 90 -27.60 0.29 -7.00
N LYS A 91 -26.53 0.08 -7.77
CA LYS A 91 -25.81 -1.19 -7.79
C LYS A 91 -25.08 -1.43 -6.47
N ASN A 92 -25.12 -2.68 -5.99
CA ASN A 92 -24.41 -3.11 -4.79
C ASN A 92 -22.90 -3.22 -5.04
N ILE A 93 -22.11 -2.72 -4.08
CA ILE A 93 -20.65 -2.71 -4.10
C ILE A 93 -20.08 -4.13 -4.24
N GLY A 94 -20.65 -5.12 -3.54
CA GLY A 94 -20.17 -6.50 -3.57
C GLY A 94 -20.18 -7.13 -4.97
N SER A 95 -21.05 -6.67 -5.88
CA SER A 95 -21.13 -7.20 -7.25
C SER A 95 -20.05 -6.68 -8.20
N ILE A 96 -19.34 -5.64 -7.80
CA ILE A 96 -18.32 -4.94 -8.61
C ILE A 96 -16.98 -4.80 -7.88
N ALA A 97 -16.93 -5.22 -6.61
CA ALA A 97 -15.70 -5.21 -5.81
C ALA A 97 -14.63 -6.07 -6.50
N LYS A 98 -13.41 -5.54 -6.51
CA LYS A 98 -12.21 -6.24 -6.98
C LYS A 98 -11.58 -7.02 -5.83
N ALA A 99 -10.47 -7.71 -6.12
CA ALA A 99 -9.67 -8.37 -5.09
C ALA A 99 -9.33 -7.42 -3.93
N PRO A 100 -9.24 -7.91 -2.69
CA PRO A 100 -8.80 -7.12 -1.54
C PRO A 100 -7.48 -6.39 -1.79
N PHE A 101 -7.31 -5.23 -1.16
CA PHE A 101 -6.01 -4.58 -1.12
C PHE A 101 -4.97 -5.48 -0.43
N PRO A 102 -3.70 -5.46 -0.87
CA PRO A 102 -2.63 -6.13 -0.15
C PRO A 102 -2.57 -5.67 1.31
N THR A 103 -2.19 -6.58 2.20
CA THR A 103 -2.04 -6.31 3.63
C THR A 103 -0.59 -6.46 4.06
N ILE A 104 -0.11 -5.55 4.92
CA ILE A 104 1.24 -5.62 5.50
C ILE A 104 1.22 -5.36 7.01
N SER A 105 2.30 -5.72 7.71
CA SER A 105 2.53 -5.33 9.11
C SER A 105 2.93 -3.86 9.23
N GLU A 106 2.59 -3.22 10.36
CA GLU A 106 2.92 -1.82 10.66
C GLU A 106 4.43 -1.50 10.63
N ASN A 107 5.30 -2.50 10.82
CA ASN A 107 6.75 -2.34 10.86
C ASN A 107 7.42 -2.45 9.47
N VAL A 108 6.66 -2.73 8.41
CA VAL A 108 7.21 -2.91 7.06
C VAL A 108 7.83 -1.58 6.56
N PRO A 109 9.04 -1.60 5.98
CA PRO A 109 9.66 -0.40 5.42
C PRO A 109 8.88 0.21 4.25
N ILE A 110 8.92 1.53 4.10
CA ILE A 110 8.17 2.25 3.07
C ILE A 110 8.58 1.84 1.65
N SER A 111 9.83 1.44 1.39
CA SER A 111 10.27 0.89 0.11
C SER A 111 9.44 -0.32 -0.34
N THR A 112 9.15 -1.23 0.58
CA THR A 112 8.33 -2.42 0.31
C THR A 112 6.89 -2.02 -0.01
N VAL A 113 6.35 -1.03 0.73
CA VAL A 113 5.01 -0.49 0.44
C VAL A 113 4.94 0.15 -0.95
N LYS A 114 5.96 0.94 -1.32
CA LYS A 114 6.09 1.54 -2.66
C LYS A 114 6.07 0.49 -3.76
N ALA A 115 6.75 -0.64 -3.56
CA ALA A 115 6.75 -1.73 -4.52
C ALA A 115 5.34 -2.33 -4.73
N LEU A 116 4.59 -2.53 -3.65
CA LEU A 116 3.20 -3.02 -3.73
C LEU A 116 2.27 -2.02 -4.43
N LEU A 117 2.44 -0.73 -4.15
CA LEU A 117 1.62 0.34 -4.74
C LEU A 117 1.84 0.52 -6.25
N LYS A 118 2.92 -0.04 -6.84
CA LYS A 118 3.09 -0.07 -8.30
C LYS A 118 1.98 -0.85 -9.01
N SER A 119 1.36 -1.81 -8.33
CA SER A 119 0.33 -2.69 -8.89
C SER A 119 -0.97 -2.68 -8.08
N SER A 120 -1.12 -1.80 -7.11
CA SER A 120 -2.28 -1.75 -6.21
C SER A 120 -2.65 -0.33 -5.86
N ALA A 121 -3.95 -0.03 -5.85
CA ALA A 121 -4.45 1.33 -5.61
C ALA A 121 -4.27 1.79 -4.14
N ALA A 122 -4.13 0.85 -3.21
CA ALA A 122 -3.82 1.10 -1.82
C ALA A 122 -3.27 -0.19 -1.17
N VAL A 123 -2.66 -0.04 0.00
CA VAL A 123 -2.19 -1.13 0.86
C VAL A 123 -2.76 -0.94 2.26
N LEU A 124 -3.30 -2.00 2.85
CA LEU A 124 -3.82 -1.99 4.21
C LEU A 124 -2.71 -2.35 5.21
N VAL A 125 -2.67 -1.61 6.31
CA VAL A 125 -1.73 -1.85 7.41
C VAL A 125 -2.46 -2.57 8.53
N MET A 126 -1.87 -3.68 8.98
CA MET A 126 -2.43 -4.59 9.96
C MET A 126 -1.62 -4.59 11.25
N ARG A 127 -2.33 -4.66 12.38
CA ARG A 127 -1.80 -5.06 13.68
C ARG A 127 -2.53 -6.32 14.14
N GLY A 128 -1.87 -7.47 14.00
CA GLY A 128 -2.53 -8.77 14.12
C GLY A 128 -3.63 -8.92 13.06
N SER A 129 -4.85 -9.21 13.49
CA SER A 129 -6.03 -9.34 12.60
C SER A 129 -6.80 -8.04 12.38
N LYS A 130 -6.34 -6.91 12.93
CA LYS A 130 -7.03 -5.62 12.83
C LYS A 130 -6.37 -4.72 11.80
N VAL A 131 -7.17 -4.15 10.92
CA VAL A 131 -6.75 -3.03 10.07
C VAL A 131 -6.55 -1.81 10.97
N VAL A 132 -5.35 -1.24 10.94
CA VAL A 132 -4.97 -0.05 11.72
C VAL A 132 -4.62 1.16 10.84
N GLY A 133 -4.51 0.95 9.52
CA GLY A 133 -4.31 2.04 8.58
C GLY A 133 -4.39 1.60 7.14
N ILE A 134 -4.28 2.59 6.26
CA ILE A 134 -4.21 2.45 4.81
C ILE A 134 -3.13 3.39 4.29
N ILE A 135 -2.43 2.98 3.24
CA ILE A 135 -1.43 3.79 2.52
C ILE A 135 -1.83 3.81 1.04
N THR A 136 -1.82 4.97 0.43
CA THR A 136 -2.05 5.17 -1.00
C THR A 136 -0.78 5.69 -1.69
N PRO A 137 -0.70 5.69 -3.04
CA PRO A 137 0.48 6.20 -3.76
C PRO A 137 0.88 7.62 -3.34
N GLU A 138 -0.12 8.47 -3.07
CA GLU A 138 0.05 9.87 -2.66
C GLU A 138 0.80 10.03 -1.33
N ASP A 139 0.71 9.05 -0.44
CA ASP A 139 1.38 9.07 0.88
C ASP A 139 2.88 8.78 0.80
N THR A 140 3.34 8.25 -0.34
CA THR A 140 4.70 7.74 -0.50
C THR A 140 5.63 8.67 -1.29
N ILE A 141 5.11 9.81 -1.73
CA ILE A 141 5.82 10.84 -2.50
C ILE A 141 6.85 11.55 -1.61
#